data_AF-K1X7W7-F1
#
_entry.id   AF-K1X7W7-F1
#
_cell.length_a   1.000
_cell.length_b   1.000
_cell.length_c   1.000
_cell.angle_alpha   90.00
_cell.angle_beta   90.00
_cell.angle_gamma   90.00
#
_symmetry.space_group_name_H-M   'P 1'
#
loop_
_entity.id
_entity.type
_entity.pdbx_description
1 polymer ?
#
loop_
_entity_poly.entity_id
_entity_poly.type
_entity_poly.pdbx_seq_one_letter_code
_entity_poly.pdbx_strand_id
1 'polypeptide(L)'
;MQVTILTLLNLMLLMVFSPLTHVAALAIPAELSSSLDGMGQNLEMEGYKMGTMTFNGTYTGLPGTIVASGSFEEIIAQVQKDHPHLNKRSVKTGRAESVKLAPDISVGSLAPQIFLGALSSQQSANRYYSQGLFCDNKARAWNNNIRKAIAVIRGANGLCYADPHTCVKVICSSGTNIVYCNDSDYGLEADCTFFADSAEAIIRGCNSNGWTAGKLTDYDQHYSLQVSVSFCI
;
A
#
# COMPACT_ATOMS: atom_id res chain seq x y z
N MET A 1 -74.79 10.48 -27.29
CA MET A 1 -74.59 10.89 -25.88
C MET A 1 -73.96 9.74 -25.08
N GLN A 2 -72.86 9.14 -25.58
CA GLN A 2 -72.31 7.89 -25.05
C GLN A 2 -70.77 7.86 -25.01
N VAL A 3 -70.11 8.97 -25.34
CA VAL A 3 -68.64 9.06 -25.45
C VAL A 3 -68.02 9.82 -24.26
N THR A 4 -68.82 10.54 -23.47
CA THR A 4 -68.34 11.36 -22.35
C THR A 4 -68.23 10.63 -21.00
N ILE A 5 -68.77 9.41 -20.87
CA ILE A 5 -68.74 8.66 -19.60
C ILE A 5 -67.46 7.80 -19.48
N LEU A 6 -66.87 7.37 -20.60
CA LEU A 6 -65.68 6.51 -20.58
C LEU A 6 -64.38 7.27 -20.25
N THR A 7 -64.31 8.57 -20.52
CA THR A 7 -63.13 9.40 -20.20
C THR A 7 -63.08 9.81 -18.73
N LEU A 8 -64.23 9.95 -18.07
CA LEU A 8 -64.29 10.24 -16.63
C LEU A 8 -63.89 9.02 -15.76
N LEU A 9 -64.16 7.80 -16.24
CA LEU A 9 -63.79 6.59 -15.50
C LEU A 9 -62.27 6.32 -15.53
N ASN A 10 -61.57 6.70 -16.60
CA ASN A 10 -60.12 6.58 -16.69
C ASN A 10 -59.35 7.65 -15.89
N LEU A 11 -59.97 8.80 -15.60
CA LEU A 11 -59.32 9.85 -14.81
C LEU A 11 -59.38 9.57 -13.29
N MET A 12 -60.39 8.81 -12.83
CA MET A 12 -60.51 8.39 -11.42
C MET A 12 -59.57 7.24 -11.03
N LEU A 13 -59.08 6.44 -11.98
CA LEU A 13 -58.20 5.30 -11.68
C LEU A 13 -56.72 5.68 -11.46
N LEU A 14 -56.31 6.91 -11.83
CA LEU A 14 -54.92 7.35 -11.71
C LEU A 14 -54.58 7.99 -10.34
N MET A 15 -55.54 8.11 -9.42
CA MET A 15 -55.31 8.72 -8.10
C MET A 15 -55.16 7.73 -6.94
N VAL A 16 -55.14 6.41 -7.19
CA VAL A 16 -55.12 5.40 -6.10
C VAL A 16 -53.76 4.69 -5.94
N PHE A 17 -52.77 4.98 -6.79
CA PHE A 17 -51.42 4.40 -6.65
C PHE A 17 -50.33 5.47 -6.62
N SER A 18 -50.34 6.30 -5.58
CA SER A 18 -49.09 6.91 -5.11
C SER A 18 -48.52 6.02 -4.01
N PRO A 19 -47.46 5.24 -4.27
CA PRO A 19 -46.67 4.72 -3.18
C PRO A 19 -46.03 5.92 -2.49
N LEU A 20 -46.46 6.21 -1.25
CA LEU A 20 -45.66 7.02 -0.34
C LEU A 20 -44.33 6.28 -0.16
N THR A 21 -43.35 6.58 -1.00
CA THR A 21 -41.94 6.33 -0.72
C THR A 21 -41.58 7.24 0.44
N HIS A 22 -41.82 6.74 1.66
CA HIS A 22 -41.09 7.20 2.81
C HIS A 22 -39.63 6.87 2.53
N VAL A 23 -38.90 7.85 2.00
CA VAL A 23 -37.45 7.88 2.15
C VAL A 23 -37.23 8.06 3.64
N ALA A 24 -37.22 6.94 4.36
CA ALA A 24 -36.53 6.87 5.63
C ALA A 24 -35.08 7.18 5.29
N ALA A 25 -34.71 8.46 5.43
CA ALA A 25 -33.34 8.82 5.69
C ALA A 25 -33.00 8.06 6.96
N LEU A 26 -32.38 6.89 6.79
CA LEU A 26 -31.64 6.24 7.85
C LEU A 26 -30.57 7.25 8.22
N ALA A 27 -30.89 8.10 9.20
CA ALA A 27 -29.89 8.78 9.99
C ALA A 27 -29.05 7.65 10.55
N ILE A 28 -27.91 7.43 9.90
CA ILE A 28 -26.87 6.57 10.44
C ILE A 28 -26.63 7.15 11.84
N PRO A 29 -26.86 6.38 12.91
CA PRO A 29 -26.59 6.86 14.26
C PRO A 29 -25.14 7.36 14.26
N ALA A 30 -24.89 8.54 14.84
CA ALA A 30 -23.57 9.18 14.87
C ALA A 30 -22.47 8.28 15.49
N GLU A 31 -22.86 7.18 16.11
CA GLU A 31 -21.96 6.13 16.62
C GLU A 31 -21.38 5.22 15.53
N LEU A 32 -21.94 5.19 14.32
CA LEU A 32 -21.35 4.48 13.17
C LEU A 32 -20.40 5.37 12.34
N SER A 33 -20.57 6.69 12.37
CA SER A 33 -19.59 7.63 11.77
C SER A 33 -18.28 7.64 12.54
N SER A 34 -18.31 7.48 13.87
CA SER A 34 -17.10 7.37 14.69
C SER A 34 -16.28 6.10 14.45
N SER A 35 -16.85 5.09 13.77
CA SER A 35 -16.12 3.87 13.39
C SER A 35 -15.29 4.06 12.11
N LEU A 36 -15.72 4.96 11.21
CA LEU A 36 -14.98 5.31 9.99
C LEU A 36 -13.90 6.37 10.23
N ASP A 37 -14.12 7.29 11.18
CA ASP A 37 -13.09 8.27 11.60
C ASP A 37 -11.88 7.60 12.29
N GLY A 38 -12.02 6.36 12.77
CA GLY A 38 -10.92 5.57 13.32
C GLY A 38 -10.13 4.74 12.30
N MET A 39 -10.64 4.59 11.06
CA MET A 39 -10.03 3.72 10.05
C MET A 39 -9.11 4.46 9.07
N GLY A 40 -9.09 5.79 9.13
CA GLY A 40 -8.22 6.67 8.38
C GLY A 40 -7.31 7.48 9.29
N GLN A 41 -6.91 6.94 10.45
CA GLN A 41 -5.74 7.50 11.13
C GLN A 41 -4.55 7.23 10.22
N ASN A 42 -4.29 8.16 9.29
CA ASN A 42 -2.94 8.65 9.14
C ASN A 42 -2.46 8.76 10.58
N LEU A 43 -1.53 7.89 10.96
CA LEU A 43 -0.66 8.19 12.09
C LEU A 43 0.05 9.46 11.63
N GLU A 44 -0.66 10.58 11.81
CA GLU A 44 -0.19 11.90 11.54
C GLU A 44 0.99 11.98 12.48
N MET A 45 2.17 11.79 11.91
CA MET A 45 3.40 11.79 12.66
C MET A 45 3.57 13.24 13.11
N GLU A 46 2.97 13.52 14.27
CA GLU A 46 2.76 14.84 14.81
C GLU A 46 4.13 15.56 14.85
N GLY A 47 4.25 16.64 14.09
CA GLY A 47 5.50 17.41 13.98
C GLY A 47 6.35 17.17 12.72
N TYR A 48 6.04 16.19 11.87
CA TYR A 48 6.81 15.95 10.64
C TYR A 48 6.17 16.59 9.41
N LYS A 49 7.02 17.19 8.57
CA LYS A 49 6.60 17.65 7.24
C LYS A 49 6.53 16.43 6.31
N MET A 50 5.37 16.23 5.68
CA MET A 50 5.28 15.29 4.56
C MET A 50 5.95 15.92 3.32
N GLY A 51 7.00 15.30 2.83
CA GLY A 51 7.69 15.65 1.60
C GLY A 51 7.47 14.62 0.50
N THR A 52 8.29 14.72 -0.53
CA THR A 52 8.22 13.88 -1.72
C THR A 52 9.48 13.04 -1.79
N MET A 53 9.32 11.72 -1.90
CA MET A 53 10.45 10.82 -2.13
C MET A 53 11.01 11.06 -3.54
N THR A 54 12.33 11.16 -3.67
CA THR A 54 12.97 11.15 -5.00
C THR A 54 13.45 9.74 -5.30
N PHE A 55 13.14 9.25 -6.50
CA PHE A 55 13.61 7.97 -7.01
C PHE A 55 14.57 8.20 -8.18
N ASN A 56 15.72 7.53 -8.13
CA ASN A 56 16.68 7.47 -9.21
C ASN A 56 17.09 6.02 -9.46
N GLY A 57 16.65 5.44 -10.57
CA GLY A 57 16.96 4.05 -10.89
C GLY A 57 16.20 3.49 -12.07
N THR A 58 16.15 2.16 -12.14
CA THR A 58 15.37 1.42 -13.13
C THR A 58 14.17 0.77 -12.46
N TYR A 59 13.13 0.47 -13.23
CA TYR A 59 11.97 -0.22 -12.73
C TYR A 59 11.64 -1.41 -13.63
N THR A 60 11.37 -2.56 -13.03
CA THR A 60 11.12 -3.81 -13.74
C THR A 60 9.96 -3.65 -14.73
N GLY A 61 10.24 -3.93 -16.00
CA GLY A 61 9.28 -3.78 -17.09
C GLY A 61 9.19 -2.38 -17.69
N LEU A 62 10.01 -1.43 -17.25
CA LEU A 62 10.14 -0.09 -17.83
C LEU A 62 11.57 0.09 -18.42
N PRO A 63 11.70 0.76 -19.58
CA PRO A 63 13.00 0.97 -20.20
C PRO A 63 13.74 2.17 -19.57
N GLY A 64 15.06 2.03 -19.43
CA GLY A 64 15.95 3.12 -19.05
C GLY A 64 15.94 3.49 -17.57
N THR A 65 16.72 4.53 -17.25
CA THR A 65 16.78 5.13 -15.91
C THR A 65 15.67 6.17 -15.79
N ILE A 66 14.94 6.11 -14.69
CA ILE A 66 13.86 6.99 -14.30
C ILE A 66 14.37 7.84 -13.15
N VAL A 67 14.24 9.16 -13.31
CA VAL A 67 14.39 10.13 -12.22
C VAL A 67 13.02 10.76 -12.04
N ALA A 68 12.38 10.45 -10.93
CA ALA A 68 11.02 10.88 -10.63
C ALA A 68 10.88 11.21 -9.15
N SER A 69 9.79 11.87 -8.79
CA SER A 69 9.49 12.20 -7.41
C SER A 69 8.03 11.91 -7.13
N GLY A 70 7.76 11.29 -5.98
CA GLY A 70 6.44 10.84 -5.58
C GLY A 70 6.49 9.51 -4.85
N SER A 71 5.32 8.98 -4.49
CA SER A 71 5.19 7.58 -4.10
C SER A 71 5.44 6.67 -5.30
N PHE A 72 5.65 5.36 -5.05
CA PHE A 72 5.78 4.40 -6.15
C PHE A 72 4.57 4.37 -7.07
N GLU A 73 3.35 4.60 -6.58
CA GLU A 73 2.17 4.75 -7.45
C GLU A 73 2.28 5.94 -8.39
N GLU A 74 2.71 7.09 -7.87
CA GLU A 74 2.85 8.32 -8.64
C GLU A 74 3.95 8.17 -9.70
N ILE A 75 5.10 7.60 -9.30
CA ILE A 75 6.22 7.29 -10.21
C ILE A 75 5.77 6.34 -11.32
N ILE A 76 5.07 5.26 -10.97
CA ILE A 76 4.55 4.29 -11.95
C ILE A 76 3.53 4.95 -12.88
N ALA A 77 2.63 5.76 -12.35
CA ALA A 77 1.62 6.47 -13.13
C ALA A 77 2.26 7.48 -14.10
N GLN A 78 3.30 8.19 -13.67
CA GLN A 78 4.07 9.10 -14.50
C GLN A 78 4.76 8.35 -15.65
N VAL A 79 5.48 7.27 -15.36
CA VAL A 79 6.18 6.51 -16.40
C VAL A 79 5.20 5.86 -17.38
N GLN A 80 4.05 5.37 -16.92
CA GLN A 80 3.00 4.84 -17.81
C GLN A 80 2.40 5.93 -18.72
N LYS A 81 2.29 7.16 -18.21
CA LYS A 81 1.82 8.31 -19.00
C LYS A 81 2.83 8.69 -20.08
N ASP A 82 4.12 8.67 -19.75
CA ASP A 82 5.21 9.04 -20.66
C ASP A 82 5.53 7.94 -21.68
N HIS A 83 5.26 6.68 -21.33
CA HIS A 83 5.48 5.51 -22.18
C HIS A 83 4.19 4.66 -22.35
N PRO A 84 3.16 5.18 -23.05
CA PRO A 84 1.85 4.52 -23.15
C PRO A 84 1.88 3.18 -23.92
N HIS A 85 2.96 2.91 -24.65
CA HIS A 85 3.19 1.62 -25.35
C HIS A 85 3.60 0.49 -24.39
N LEU A 86 3.98 0.80 -23.16
CA LEU A 86 4.30 -0.21 -22.15
C LEU A 86 3.00 -0.84 -21.65
N ASN A 87 2.95 -2.17 -21.71
CA ASN A 87 1.76 -2.93 -21.33
C ASN A 87 1.45 -2.72 -19.83
N LYS A 88 0.28 -2.15 -19.53
CA LYS A 88 -0.23 -1.92 -18.15
C LYS A 88 -0.21 -3.18 -17.27
N ARG A 89 -0.20 -4.37 -17.89
CA ARG A 89 -0.16 -5.66 -17.20
C ARG A 89 1.23 -5.99 -16.62
N SER A 90 2.30 -5.46 -17.20
CA SER A 90 3.68 -5.70 -16.76
C SER A 90 4.04 -4.94 -15.48
N VAL A 91 3.37 -3.83 -15.21
CA VAL A 91 3.69 -2.93 -14.08
C VAL A 91 2.78 -3.19 -12.87
N LYS A 92 1.54 -3.65 -13.08
CA LYS A 92 0.55 -3.89 -12.01
C LYS A 92 0.84 -5.05 -11.09
N THR A 93 1.76 -5.91 -11.47
CA THR A 93 2.14 -7.06 -10.68
C THR A 93 3.61 -7.31 -10.95
N GLY A 94 4.46 -6.96 -9.98
CA GLY A 94 5.43 -7.95 -9.53
C GLY A 94 4.62 -9.18 -9.12
N ARG A 95 4.13 -9.93 -10.11
CA ARG A 95 3.57 -11.23 -9.88
C ARG A 95 4.79 -11.94 -9.36
N ALA A 96 4.81 -12.15 -8.05
CA ALA A 96 5.33 -13.40 -7.53
C ALA A 96 4.60 -14.45 -8.35
N GLU A 97 5.15 -14.78 -9.52
CA GLU A 97 4.91 -16.04 -10.13
C GLU A 97 5.28 -16.98 -9.00
N SER A 98 4.24 -17.60 -8.44
CA SER A 98 4.37 -18.69 -7.53
C SER A 98 5.32 -19.65 -8.21
N VAL A 99 6.61 -19.58 -7.85
CA VAL A 99 7.52 -20.69 -8.04
C VAL A 99 6.79 -21.82 -7.34
N LYS A 100 6.17 -22.70 -8.13
CA LYS A 100 5.78 -24.01 -7.63
C LYS A 100 7.06 -24.53 -6.99
N LEU A 101 7.11 -24.61 -5.66
CA LEU A 101 8.04 -25.52 -5.04
C LEU A 101 7.65 -26.88 -5.60
N ALA A 102 8.44 -27.35 -6.57
CA ALA A 102 8.39 -28.73 -6.98
C ALA A 102 8.62 -29.54 -5.70
N PRO A 103 7.71 -30.46 -5.34
CA PRO A 103 8.04 -31.43 -4.33
C PRO A 103 9.11 -32.32 -4.94
N ASP A 104 10.10 -32.66 -4.12
CA ASP A 104 11.08 -33.73 -4.37
C ASP A 104 12.32 -33.33 -5.20
N ILE A 105 13.31 -32.72 -4.55
CA ILE A 105 14.71 -32.93 -4.91
C ILE A 105 15.49 -33.25 -3.64
N SER A 106 15.92 -34.51 -3.58
CA SER A 106 16.79 -35.10 -2.59
C SER A 106 18.09 -34.33 -2.42
N VAL A 107 18.50 -34.23 -1.15
CA VAL A 107 19.73 -33.58 -0.70
C VAL A 107 20.92 -34.40 -1.20
N GLY A 108 21.51 -34.01 -2.32
CA GLY A 108 22.67 -34.73 -2.85
C GLY A 108 23.25 -34.08 -4.10
N SER A 109 24.27 -33.23 -3.89
CA SER A 109 25.30 -32.86 -4.87
C SER A 109 24.82 -32.09 -6.12
N LEU A 110 25.15 -30.79 -6.20
CA LEU A 110 25.67 -30.08 -7.40
C LEU A 110 25.73 -28.54 -7.15
N ALA A 111 26.96 -28.01 -7.12
CA ALA A 111 27.46 -26.65 -7.40
C ALA A 111 26.86 -25.37 -6.71
N PRO A 112 27.72 -24.42 -6.25
CA PRO A 112 27.34 -23.31 -5.36
C PRO A 112 27.06 -21.98 -6.08
N GLN A 113 26.01 -21.88 -6.93
CA GLN A 113 25.71 -20.61 -7.64
C GLN A 113 24.26 -20.10 -7.52
N ILE A 114 23.35 -20.81 -6.82
CA ILE A 114 21.92 -20.42 -6.75
C ILE A 114 21.45 -20.27 -5.29
N PHE A 115 22.31 -19.77 -4.40
CA PHE A 115 21.98 -19.57 -2.98
C PHE A 115 22.30 -18.17 -2.44
N LEU A 116 22.32 -17.13 -3.29
CA LEU A 116 22.50 -15.74 -2.81
C LEU A 116 21.19 -15.00 -2.47
N GLY A 117 20.03 -15.46 -2.95
CA GLY A 117 18.75 -14.77 -2.70
C GLY A 117 18.06 -15.13 -1.37
N ALA A 118 18.30 -16.33 -0.85
CA ALA A 118 17.66 -16.80 0.39
C ALA A 118 18.47 -16.45 1.65
N LEU A 119 19.80 -16.46 1.56
CA LEU A 119 20.67 -16.11 2.70
C LEU A 119 20.69 -14.60 3.00
N SER A 120 20.47 -13.73 2.00
CA SER A 120 20.30 -12.30 2.25
C SER A 120 19.03 -11.99 3.03
N SER A 121 17.94 -12.72 2.80
CA SER A 121 16.68 -12.51 3.54
C SER A 121 16.79 -12.85 5.04
N GLN A 122 17.60 -13.86 5.39
CA GLN A 122 17.80 -14.30 6.77
C GLN A 122 18.85 -13.44 7.51
N GLN A 123 19.94 -13.04 6.84
CA GLN A 123 20.89 -12.08 7.41
C GLN A 123 20.28 -10.67 7.54
N SER A 124 19.44 -10.24 6.59
CA SER A 124 18.68 -8.99 6.72
C SER A 124 17.72 -9.08 7.91
N ALA A 125 16.98 -10.19 8.09
CA ALA A 125 16.11 -10.37 9.24
C ALA A 125 16.87 -10.28 10.59
N ASN A 126 18.08 -10.84 10.69
CA ASN A 126 18.91 -10.71 11.89
C ASN A 126 19.49 -9.29 12.09
N ARG A 127 19.77 -8.56 11.01
CA ARG A 127 20.16 -7.14 11.09
C ARG A 127 19.00 -6.26 11.57
N TYR A 128 17.78 -6.55 11.13
CA TYR A 128 16.55 -5.87 11.58
C TYR A 128 16.19 -6.14 13.04
N TYR A 129 16.68 -7.20 13.68
CA TYR A 129 16.46 -7.43 15.12
C TYR A 129 17.27 -6.50 16.03
N SER A 130 18.29 -5.80 15.50
CA SER A 130 18.95 -4.70 16.21
C SER A 130 18.18 -3.37 16.11
N GLN A 131 17.16 -3.32 15.24
CA GLN A 131 16.30 -2.16 15.02
C GLN A 131 15.07 -2.25 15.93
N GLY A 132 14.59 -1.11 16.41
CA GLY A 132 13.41 -1.06 17.29
C GLY A 132 12.15 -1.39 16.51
N LEU A 133 11.63 -2.61 16.69
CA LEU A 133 10.34 -3.02 16.13
C LEU A 133 9.22 -2.75 17.11
N PHE A 134 8.26 -1.92 16.72
CA PHE A 134 7.10 -1.53 17.51
C PHE A 134 5.82 -1.95 16.78
N CYS A 135 5.05 -2.84 17.40
CA CYS A 135 3.79 -3.29 16.82
C CYS A 135 2.64 -2.40 17.27
N ASP A 136 1.81 -1.99 16.30
CA ASP A 136 0.59 -1.24 16.58
C ASP A 136 -0.62 -2.16 16.45
N ASN A 137 -1.53 -2.03 17.42
CA ASN A 137 -2.79 -2.76 17.45
C ASN A 137 -3.92 -1.99 16.78
N LYS A 138 -3.69 -0.73 16.41
CA LYS A 138 -4.61 0.16 15.70
C LYS A 138 -4.21 0.22 14.22
N ALA A 139 -5.14 0.70 13.38
CA ALA A 139 -4.88 0.98 11.97
C ALA A 139 -4.19 -0.16 11.20
N ARG A 140 -4.60 -1.43 11.40
CA ARG A 140 -3.94 -2.58 10.78
C ARG A 140 -4.35 -2.78 9.32
N ALA A 141 -3.36 -2.99 8.46
CA ALA A 141 -3.59 -3.39 7.07
C ALA A 141 -3.57 -4.92 6.94
N TRP A 142 -4.33 -5.45 5.99
CA TRP A 142 -4.32 -6.88 5.69
C TRP A 142 -2.99 -7.29 5.05
N ASN A 143 -2.35 -8.36 5.52
CA ASN A 143 -1.03 -8.77 5.05
C ASN A 143 -0.96 -8.98 3.53
N ASN A 144 -2.05 -9.44 2.93
CA ASN A 144 -2.12 -9.61 1.47
C ASN A 144 -2.02 -8.28 0.73
N ASN A 145 -2.55 -7.19 1.29
CA ASN A 145 -2.45 -5.86 0.69
C ASN A 145 -1.05 -5.27 0.90
N ILE A 146 -0.46 -5.46 2.09
CA ILE A 146 0.93 -5.05 2.35
C ILE A 146 1.89 -5.78 1.40
N ARG A 147 1.72 -7.09 1.17
CA ARG A 147 2.56 -7.85 0.22
C ARG A 147 2.41 -7.41 -1.23
N LYS A 148 1.22 -6.96 -1.65
CA LYS A 148 1.04 -6.34 -2.98
C LYS A 148 1.84 -5.04 -3.08
N ALA A 149 1.82 -4.21 -2.04
CA ALA A 149 2.61 -2.99 -1.98
C ALA A 149 4.13 -3.29 -2.00
N ILE A 150 4.58 -4.28 -1.22
CA ILE A 150 5.97 -4.78 -1.24
C ILE A 150 6.38 -5.25 -2.64
N ALA A 151 5.51 -5.97 -3.34
CA ALA A 151 5.79 -6.45 -4.69
C ALA A 151 5.97 -5.31 -5.71
N VAL A 152 5.26 -4.19 -5.52
CA VAL A 152 5.46 -2.96 -6.31
C VAL A 152 6.83 -2.35 -5.98
N ILE A 153 7.14 -2.14 -4.70
CA ILE A 153 8.44 -1.59 -4.28
C ILE A 153 9.61 -2.42 -4.82
N ARG A 154 9.52 -3.76 -4.76
CA ARG A 154 10.54 -4.69 -5.28
C ARG A 154 10.74 -4.62 -6.79
N GLY A 155 9.81 -4.02 -7.53
CA GLY A 155 9.99 -3.72 -8.94
C GLY A 155 11.06 -2.65 -9.18
N ALA A 156 11.33 -1.79 -8.21
CA ALA A 156 12.31 -0.72 -8.29
C ALA A 156 13.72 -1.22 -7.97
N ASN A 157 14.68 -0.81 -8.81
CA ASN A 157 16.10 -1.02 -8.62
C ASN A 157 16.81 0.33 -8.75
N GLY A 158 17.19 0.89 -7.61
CA GLY A 158 17.81 2.21 -7.53
C GLY A 158 17.72 2.80 -6.14
N LEU A 159 17.99 4.10 -6.08
CA LEU A 159 18.10 4.84 -4.85
C LEU A 159 16.85 5.68 -4.62
N CYS A 160 16.40 5.67 -3.38
CA CYS A 160 15.28 6.42 -2.89
C CYS A 160 15.77 7.39 -1.82
N TYR A 161 15.40 8.66 -1.98
CA TYR A 161 15.89 9.75 -1.15
C TYR A 161 14.74 10.43 -0.39
N ALA A 162 15.02 10.81 0.85
CA ALA A 162 14.18 11.65 1.69
C ALA A 162 15.00 12.81 2.29
N ASP A 163 14.45 14.02 2.20
CA ASP A 163 15.04 15.21 2.80
C ASP A 163 15.18 15.09 4.34
N PRO A 164 16.08 15.87 4.97
CA PRO A 164 16.16 15.96 6.43
C PRO A 164 14.80 16.24 7.08
N HIS A 165 14.55 15.68 8.26
CA HIS A 165 13.35 15.92 9.08
C HIS A 165 12.02 15.80 8.33
N THR A 166 11.97 14.89 7.35
CA THR A 166 10.87 14.78 6.41
C THR A 166 10.36 13.34 6.34
N CYS A 167 9.04 13.19 6.34
CA CYS A 167 8.38 11.93 6.04
C CYS A 167 7.98 11.89 4.57
N VAL A 168 8.22 10.76 3.92
CA VAL A 168 7.82 10.53 2.53
C VAL A 168 6.89 9.33 2.46
N LYS A 169 5.85 9.47 1.65
CA LYS A 169 4.96 8.36 1.33
C LYS A 169 5.67 7.46 0.32
N VAL A 170 6.08 6.27 0.76
CA VAL A 170 6.73 5.30 -0.12
C VAL A 170 5.71 4.70 -1.07
N ILE A 171 4.60 4.22 -0.51
CA ILE A 171 3.53 3.60 -1.29
C ILE A 171 2.21 3.71 -0.52
N CYS A 172 1.11 3.99 -1.22
CA CYS A 172 -0.25 3.98 -0.71
C CYS A 172 -1.17 3.27 -1.70
N SER A 173 -1.38 1.97 -1.48
CA SER A 173 -2.17 1.13 -2.39
C SER A 173 -2.94 0.04 -1.65
N SER A 174 -4.13 -0.28 -2.17
CA SER A 174 -4.96 -1.39 -1.72
C SER A 174 -5.30 -1.34 -0.22
N GLY A 175 -5.47 -0.16 0.35
CA GLY A 175 -5.75 0.00 1.78
C GLY A 175 -4.51 -0.09 2.68
N THR A 176 -3.30 -0.10 2.12
CA THR A 176 -2.03 -0.09 2.85
C THR A 176 -1.31 1.24 2.62
N ASN A 177 -0.70 1.77 3.67
CA ASN A 177 0.23 2.90 3.63
C ASN A 177 1.57 2.49 4.21
N ILE A 178 2.64 2.77 3.47
CA ILE A 178 4.02 2.65 3.93
C ILE A 178 4.64 4.04 3.86
N VAL A 179 5.08 4.52 5.01
CA VAL A 179 5.72 5.83 5.18
C VAL A 179 7.13 5.62 5.69
N TYR A 180 8.07 6.37 5.14
CA TYR A 180 9.45 6.41 5.60
C TYR A 180 9.74 7.83 6.09
N CYS A 181 10.33 7.95 7.27
CA CYS A 181 10.68 9.23 7.87
C CYS A 181 12.16 9.28 8.12
N ASN A 182 12.76 10.36 7.61
CA ASN A 182 14.13 10.72 7.87
C ASN A 182 14.14 11.68 9.07
N ASP A 183 14.62 11.17 10.20
CA ASP A 183 14.71 11.88 11.47
C ASP A 183 16.09 12.56 11.64
N SER A 184 16.95 12.48 10.62
CA SER A 184 18.32 13.02 10.63
C SER A 184 18.39 14.46 10.11
N ASP A 185 19.48 15.16 10.49
CA ASP A 185 19.81 16.52 10.02
C ASP A 185 20.32 16.58 8.57
N TYR A 186 20.49 15.43 7.93
CA TYR A 186 20.95 15.29 6.55
C TYR A 186 20.01 14.38 5.77
N GLY A 187 20.00 14.53 4.44
CA GLY A 187 19.18 13.70 3.58
C GLY A 187 19.64 12.25 3.61
N LEU A 188 18.68 11.33 3.69
CA LEU A 188 18.95 9.90 3.67
C LEU A 188 18.62 9.33 2.30
N GLU A 189 19.59 8.59 1.77
CA GLU A 189 19.48 7.82 0.54
C GLU A 189 19.61 6.34 0.90
N ALA A 190 18.68 5.53 0.42
CA ALA A 190 18.70 4.08 0.60
C ALA A 190 18.32 3.37 -0.70
N ASP A 191 18.78 2.13 -0.86
CA ASP A 191 18.24 1.24 -1.88
C ASP A 191 16.73 1.14 -1.70
N CYS A 192 15.94 1.38 -2.74
CA CYS A 192 14.48 1.37 -2.62
C CYS A 192 13.91 0.04 -2.10
N THR A 193 14.63 -1.07 -2.31
CA THR A 193 14.29 -2.40 -1.80
C THR A 193 14.34 -2.48 -0.26
N PHE A 194 15.07 -1.57 0.39
CA PHE A 194 15.08 -1.41 1.84
C PHE A 194 13.66 -1.28 2.42
N PHE A 195 12.80 -0.51 1.78
CA PHE A 195 11.43 -0.31 2.25
C PHE A 195 10.60 -1.59 2.19
N ALA A 196 10.78 -2.39 1.13
CA ALA A 196 10.13 -3.68 0.96
C ALA A 196 10.58 -4.67 2.05
N ASP A 197 11.87 -4.73 2.33
CA ASP A 197 12.42 -5.66 3.32
C ASP A 197 12.07 -5.25 4.76
N SER A 198 12.04 -3.95 5.04
CA SER A 198 11.56 -3.39 6.30
C SER A 198 10.08 -3.70 6.53
N ALA A 199 9.23 -3.52 5.51
CA ALA A 199 7.82 -3.85 5.60
C ALA A 199 7.59 -5.36 5.81
N GLU A 200 8.37 -6.23 5.16
CA GLU A 200 8.33 -7.67 5.44
C GLU A 200 8.79 -8.00 6.88
N ALA A 201 9.77 -7.28 7.42
CA ALA A 201 10.18 -7.45 8.82
C ALA A 201 9.03 -7.07 9.78
N ILE A 202 8.32 -5.97 9.51
CA ILE A 202 7.14 -5.57 10.28
C ILE A 202 6.03 -6.62 10.17
N ILE A 203 5.74 -7.18 8.98
CA ILE A 203 4.79 -8.30 8.85
C ILE A 203 5.23 -9.49 9.71
N ARG A 204 6.50 -9.88 9.66
CA ARG A 204 6.98 -11.04 10.43
C ARG A 204 6.85 -10.84 11.94
N GLY A 205 7.14 -9.64 12.45
CA GLY A 205 7.13 -9.38 13.89
C GLY A 205 5.78 -8.94 14.46
N CYS A 206 4.93 -8.28 13.65
CA CYS A 206 3.69 -7.64 14.12
C CYS A 206 2.41 -8.26 13.55
N ASN A 207 2.51 -9.36 12.80
CA ASN A 207 1.33 -10.06 12.29
C ASN A 207 0.47 -10.62 13.43
N SER A 208 -0.79 -10.16 13.47
CA SER A 208 -1.84 -10.64 14.34
C SER A 208 -3.01 -11.12 13.50
N ASN A 209 -3.16 -12.44 13.35
CA ASN A 209 -4.25 -13.08 12.60
C ASN A 209 -4.40 -12.58 11.15
N GLY A 210 -3.29 -12.33 10.46
CA GLY A 210 -3.29 -11.86 9.07
C GLY A 210 -3.33 -10.34 8.91
N TRP A 211 -3.36 -9.59 10.01
CA TRP A 211 -3.37 -8.14 10.05
C TRP A 211 -2.07 -7.61 10.67
N THR A 212 -1.52 -6.55 10.10
CA THR A 212 -0.26 -5.95 10.58
C THR A 212 -0.39 -4.43 10.61
N ALA A 213 0.06 -3.83 11.70
CA ALA A 213 0.53 -2.45 11.75
C ALA A 213 1.77 -2.40 12.64
N GLY A 214 2.67 -1.49 12.34
CA GLY A 214 3.86 -1.31 13.14
C GLY A 214 4.84 -0.33 12.52
N LYS A 215 5.88 -0.05 13.31
CA LYS A 215 6.99 0.82 12.96
C LYS A 215 8.30 0.09 13.23
N LEU A 216 9.24 0.27 12.33
CA LEU A 216 10.61 -0.20 12.45
C LEU A 216 11.52 1.03 12.45
N THR A 217 12.32 1.20 13.50
CA THR A 217 13.23 2.33 13.66
C THR A 217 14.66 1.86 13.75
N ASP A 218 15.58 2.64 13.19
CA ASP A 218 17.01 2.46 13.47
C ASP A 218 17.29 2.59 14.98
N TYR A 219 18.35 1.92 15.44
CA TYR A 219 18.86 1.99 16.81
C TYR A 219 19.18 3.43 17.21
N ASP A 220 19.85 4.17 16.32
CA ASP A 220 20.21 5.57 16.51
C ASP A 220 19.05 6.54 16.16
N GLN A 221 17.88 6.01 15.84
CA GLN A 221 16.66 6.76 15.48
C GLN A 221 16.86 7.77 14.35
N HIS A 222 17.78 7.49 13.42
CA HIS A 222 18.01 8.31 12.23
C HIS A 222 16.86 8.24 11.22
N TYR A 223 16.11 7.14 11.25
CA TYR A 223 14.94 6.96 10.43
C TYR A 223 13.93 6.03 11.08
N SER A 224 12.70 6.11 10.58
CA SER A 224 11.69 5.10 10.83
C SER A 224 10.86 4.76 9.60
N LEU A 225 10.42 3.51 9.50
CA LEU A 225 9.49 3.03 8.49
C LEU A 225 8.24 2.48 9.16
N GLN A 226 7.08 2.91 8.70
CA GLN A 226 5.79 2.56 9.27
C GLN A 226 4.90 1.88 8.25
N VAL A 227 4.18 0.84 8.68
CA VAL A 227 3.14 0.15 7.92
C VAL A 227 1.82 0.29 8.66
N SER A 228 0.79 0.79 7.97
CA SER A 228 -0.56 0.98 8.51
C SER A 228 -1.63 0.84 7.43
N VAL A 229 -2.90 0.79 7.84
CA VAL A 229 -4.05 0.95 6.95
C VAL A 229 -4.18 2.40 6.54
N SER A 230 -4.63 2.66 5.33
CA SER A 230 -4.96 4.01 4.89
C SER A 230 -5.91 4.00 3.71
N PHE A 231 -6.70 5.04 3.60
CA PHE A 231 -7.47 5.34 2.40
C PHE A 231 -6.66 6.36 1.59
N CYS A 232 -6.05 5.88 0.51
CA CYS A 232 -5.28 6.70 -0.41
C CYS A 232 -6.27 7.53 -1.25
N ILE A 233 -6.44 8.80 -0.87
CA ILE A 233 -7.29 9.79 -1.55
C ILE A 233 -6.40 10.64 -2.47
#